data_AF-A0A6J7ID20-F1
#
_entry.id   AF-A0A6J7ID20-F1
#
_cell.length_a   1.000
_cell.length_b   1.000
_cell.length_c   1.000
_cell.angle_alpha   90.00
_cell.angle_beta   90.00
_cell.angle_gamma   90.00
#
_symmetry.space_group_name_H-M   'P 1'
#
loop_
_entity.id
_entity.type
_entity.pdbx_description
1 polymer ?
#
loop_
_entity_poly.entity_id
_entity_poly.type
_entity_poly.pdbx_seq_one_letter_code
_entity_poly.pdbx_strand_id
1 'polypeptide(L)' 'MDTLYGASDRERGIPATVAWLCEELGELAQAVRKGTREQQLHELGDVLAWLASLANQLDLTLDDAMARYRDNPPL' A
#
# COMPACT_ATOMS: atom_id res chain seq x y z
N MET A 1 12.34 10.04 -4.40
CA MET A 1 11.49 8.85 -4.34
C MET A 1 10.99 8.42 -5.74
N ASP A 2 11.71 8.74 -6.84
CA ASP A 2 11.21 8.58 -8.22
C ASP A 2 11.68 7.29 -8.94
N THR A 3 12.28 6.33 -8.23
CA THR A 3 12.94 5.18 -8.87
C THR A 3 12.53 3.80 -8.37
N LEU A 4 11.54 3.66 -7.48
CA LEU A 4 11.36 2.39 -6.75
C LEU A 4 10.32 1.41 -7.31
N TYR A 5 9.22 1.85 -7.93
CA TYR A 5 7.98 1.04 -7.88
C TYR A 5 7.56 0.27 -9.15
N GLY A 6 8.40 0.15 -10.18
CA GLY A 6 7.96 -0.44 -11.46
C GLY A 6 8.48 -1.85 -11.78
N ALA A 7 9.77 -2.08 -11.54
CA ALA A 7 10.48 -3.23 -12.10
C ALA A 7 11.02 -4.20 -11.05
N SER A 8 11.39 -3.71 -9.85
CA SER A 8 12.04 -4.51 -8.81
C SER A 8 11.07 -5.32 -7.94
N ASP A 9 9.76 -5.04 -7.99
CA ASP A 9 8.78 -5.69 -7.11
C ASP A 9 8.48 -7.15 -7.49
N ARG A 10 8.69 -7.55 -8.75
CA ARG A 10 8.49 -8.95 -9.16
C ARG A 10 9.54 -9.91 -8.61
N GLU A 11 10.75 -9.44 -8.33
CA GLU A 11 11.85 -10.27 -7.80
C GLU A 11 11.83 -10.39 -6.27
N ARG A 12 11.21 -9.44 -5.55
CA ARG A 12 11.28 -9.37 -4.08
C ARG A 12 10.40 -10.39 -3.36
N GLY A 13 9.39 -10.94 -4.04
CA GLY A 13 8.47 -11.95 -3.51
C GLY A 13 7.46 -11.42 -2.49
N ILE A 14 6.34 -12.15 -2.33
CA ILE A 14 5.21 -11.76 -1.46
C ILE A 14 5.64 -11.42 -0.01
N PRO A 15 6.49 -12.22 0.67
CA PRO A 15 6.87 -11.93 2.07
C PRO A 15 7.56 -10.58 2.24
N ALA A 16 8.42 -10.19 1.30
CA ALA A 16 9.10 -8.90 1.35
C ALA A 16 8.12 -7.75 1.09
N THR A 17 7.20 -7.90 0.14
CA THR A 17 6.15 -6.90 -0.12
C THR A 17 5.27 -6.68 1.11
N VAL A 18 4.86 -7.74 1.79
CA VAL A 18 4.08 -7.64 3.04
C VAL A 18 4.88 -6.95 4.14
N ALA A 19 6.18 -7.28 4.29
CA ALA A 19 7.03 -6.63 5.29
C ALA A 19 7.11 -5.11 5.08
N TRP A 20 7.29 -4.66 3.84
CA TRP A 20 7.32 -3.23 3.52
C TRP A 20 5.95 -2.58 3.66
N LEU A 21 4.87 -3.22 3.22
CA LEU A 21 3.52 -2.69 3.47
C LEU A 21 3.25 -2.45 4.97
N CYS A 22 3.73 -3.35 5.84
CA CYS A 22 3.63 -3.17 7.29
C CYS A 22 4.50 -2.01 7.82
N GLU A 23 5.68 -1.80 7.27
CA GLU A 23 6.56 -0.67 7.60
C GLU A 23 5.88 0.66 7.29
N GLU A 24 5.35 0.78 6.08
CA GLU A 24 4.68 1.98 5.55
C GLU A 24 3.37 2.27 6.29
N LEU A 25 2.65 1.22 6.70
CA LEU A 25 1.50 1.37 7.59
C LEU A 25 1.91 1.92 8.96
N GLY A 26 3.10 1.57 9.45
CA GLY A 26 3.70 2.13 10.67
C GLY A 26 4.05 3.61 10.52
N GLU A 27 4.63 4.00 9.39
CA GLU A 27 4.95 5.40 9.06
C GLU A 27 3.67 6.24 8.92
N LEU A 28 2.65 5.72 8.23
CA LEU A 28 1.33 6.34 8.18
C LEU A 28 0.72 6.52 9.57
N ALA A 29 0.79 5.52 10.44
CA ALA A 29 0.31 5.63 11.81
C ALA A 29 1.05 6.74 12.59
N GLN A 30 2.35 6.91 12.37
CA GLN A 30 3.12 8.00 12.95
C GLN A 30 2.71 9.37 12.39
N ALA A 31 2.51 9.50 11.07
CA ALA A 31 2.08 10.72 10.41
C ALA A 31 0.66 11.13 10.84
N VAL A 32 -0.27 10.18 11.01
CA VAL A 32 -1.61 10.44 11.56
C VAL A 32 -1.53 10.97 12.98
N ARG A 33 -0.63 10.44 13.82
CA ARG A 33 -0.52 10.84 15.23
C ARG A 33 0.17 12.19 15.43
N LYS A 34 1.18 12.50 14.62
CA LYS A 34 2.12 13.62 14.89
C LYS A 34 2.49 14.46 13.67
N GLY A 35 2.12 14.05 12.46
CA GLY A 35 2.55 14.68 11.22
C GLY A 35 1.60 15.75 10.70
N THR A 36 2.02 16.44 9.64
CA THR A 36 1.21 17.40 8.89
C THR A 36 0.29 16.70 7.90
N ARG A 37 -0.63 17.47 7.30
CA ARG A 37 -1.52 16.96 6.23
C ARG A 37 -0.73 16.44 5.04
N GLU A 38 0.37 17.12 4.69
CA GLU A 38 1.27 16.72 3.61
C GLU A 38 1.96 15.40 3.94
N GLN A 39 2.46 15.23 5.17
CA GLN A 39 3.06 13.98 5.61
C GLN A 39 2.04 12.84 5.60
N GLN A 40 0.83 13.08 6.10
CA GLN A 40 -0.24 12.07 6.05
C GLN A 40 -0.58 11.66 4.62
N LEU A 41 -0.61 12.61 3.68
CA LEU A 41 -0.89 12.31 2.27
C LEU A 41 0.26 11.54 1.63
N HIS A 42 1.51 11.83 2.01
CA HIS A 42 2.69 11.12 1.56
C HIS A 42 2.64 9.66 1.96
N GLU A 43 2.57 9.38 3.27
CA GLU A 43 2.56 8.00 3.78
C GLU A 43 1.33 7.21 3.32
N LEU A 44 0.19 7.88 3.14
CA LEU A 44 -1.00 7.24 2.59
C LEU A 44 -0.77 6.80 1.14
N GLY A 45 -0.04 7.60 0.37
CA GLY A 45 0.38 7.27 -0.98
C GLY A 45 1.32 6.08 -1.02
N ASP A 46 2.28 5.99 -0.10
CA ASP A 46 3.21 4.86 -0.03
C ASP A 46 2.50 3.56 0.36
N VAL A 47 1.59 3.60 1.36
CA VAL A 47 0.72 2.45 1.68
C VAL A 47 -0.11 2.01 0.46
N LEU A 48 -0.68 2.96 -0.29
CA LEU A 48 -1.44 2.65 -1.51
C LEU A 48 -0.56 1.99 -2.58
N ALA A 49 0.67 2.48 -2.77
CA ALA A 49 1.62 1.93 -3.74
C ALA A 49 1.99 0.47 -3.40
N TRP A 50 2.34 0.20 -2.15
CA TRP A 50 2.69 -1.15 -1.72
C TRP A 50 1.50 -2.11 -1.70
N LEU A 51 0.30 -1.62 -1.40
CA LEU A 51 -0.93 -2.40 -1.54
C LEU A 51 -1.20 -2.77 -3.01
N ALA A 52 -0.96 -1.84 -3.95
CA ALA A 52 -1.07 -2.13 -5.38
C ALA A 52 -0.03 -3.17 -5.84
N SER A 53 1.22 -3.06 -5.37
CA SER A 53 2.26 -4.04 -5.65
C SER A 53 1.92 -5.43 -5.13
N LEU A 54 1.36 -5.53 -3.91
CA LEU A 54 0.88 -6.78 -3.35
C LEU A 54 -0.31 -7.35 -4.15
N ALA A 55 -1.28 -6.52 -4.54
CA ALA A 55 -2.40 -6.94 -5.36
C ALA A 55 -1.93 -7.55 -6.68
N ASN A 56 -0.98 -6.90 -7.37
CA ASN A 56 -0.37 -7.41 -8.59
C ASN A 56 0.33 -8.77 -8.39
N GLN A 57 1.03 -8.96 -7.27
CA GLN A 57 1.68 -10.25 -6.96
C GLN A 57 0.68 -11.37 -6.63
N LEU A 58 -0.52 -11.02 -6.17
CA LEU A 58 -1.61 -11.94 -5.87
C LEU A 58 -2.56 -12.18 -7.06
N ASP A 59 -2.28 -11.58 -8.23
CA ASP A 59 -3.16 -11.59 -9.40
C ASP A 59 -4.55 -10.99 -9.09
N LEU A 60 -4.56 -9.91 -8.31
CA LEU A 60 -5.74 -9.13 -7.92
C LEU A 60 -5.62 -7.69 -8.43
N THR A 61 -6.76 -7.00 -8.54
CA THR A 61 -6.80 -5.56 -8.84
C THR A 61 -7.37 -4.75 -7.68
N LEU A 62 -6.92 -3.50 -7.54
CA LEU A 62 -7.52 -2.57 -6.58
C LEU A 62 -8.99 -2.25 -6.94
N ASP A 63 -9.32 -2.24 -8.22
CA ASP A 63 -10.69 -1.99 -8.69
C ASP A 63 -11.65 -3.08 -8.23
N ASP A 64 -11.26 -4.36 -8.34
CA ASP A 64 -12.06 -5.48 -7.84
C ASP A 64 -12.21 -5.43 -6.31
N ALA A 65 -11.13 -5.07 -5.60
CA ALA A 65 -11.17 -4.91 -4.15
C ALA A 65 -12.12 -3.76 -3.73
N MET A 66 -12.09 -2.63 -4.45
CA MET A 66 -12.99 -1.50 -4.24
C MET A 66 -14.44 -1.85 -4.56
N ALA A 67 -14.69 -2.58 -5.65
CA ALA A 67 -16.02 -3.07 -6.00
C ALA A 67 -16.57 -3.97 -4.89
N ARG A 68 -15.76 -4.93 -4.40
CA ARG A 68 -16.12 -5.77 -3.25
C ARG A 68 -16.42 -4.94 -2.00
N TYR A 69 -15.61 -3.93 -1.68
CA TYR A 69 -15.84 -3.07 -0.52
C TYR A 69 -17.17 -2.31 -0.60
N ARG A 70 -17.51 -1.78 -1.78
CA ARG A 70 -18.78 -1.09 -2.01
C ARG A 70 -19.97 -2.03 -1.88
N ASP A 71 -19.88 -3.22 -2.44
CA ASP A 71 -21.02 -4.14 -2.58
C ASP A 71 -21.20 -5.05 -1.34
N ASN A 72 -20.12 -5.31 -0.60
CA ASN A 72 -20.10 -6.14 0.62
C ASN A 72 -18.97 -5.69 1.58
N PRO A 73 -19.12 -4.54 2.27
CA PRO A 73 -18.10 -4.01 3.16
C PRO A 73 -17.87 -4.96 4.35
N PRO A 74 -16.62 -5.05 4.88
CA PRO A 74 -16.37 -5.73 6.13
C PRO A 74 -17.14 -5.05 7.29
N LEU A 75 -17.60 -5.87 8.25
CA LEU A 75 -18.31 -5.43 9.47
C LEU A 75 -17.42 -4.61 10.40
#